data_AF-A0A0C9X1R3-F1
#
_entry.id   AF-A0A0C9X1R3-F1
#
_cell.length_a   1.000
_cell.length_b   1.000
_cell.length_c   1.000
_cell.angle_alpha   90.00
_cell.angle_beta   90.00
_cell.angle_gamma   90.00
#
_symmetry.space_group_name_H-M   'P 1'
#
loop_
_entity.id
_entity.type
_entity.pdbx_description
1 polymer ?
#
loop_
_entity_poly.entity_id
_entity_poly.type
_entity_poly.pdbx_seq_one_letter_code
_entity_poly.pdbx_strand_id
1 'polypeptide(L)'
;MSNGADIPNPVGMAKFALKWVAAHKGVKGNERVDEEAKKAAQGDSSPWEELPPILWKRLPYSAAAVKQELSETLKVKWKDTWKDSPRYARFQHIDKDFPFNKFRKISDRLSRPQASLLTQI
;
A
#
# COMPACT_ATOMS: atom_id res chain seq x y z
N MET A 1 7.48 -18.48 47.08
CA MET A 1 7.30 -19.95 47.06
C MET A 1 7.35 -20.42 45.61
N SER A 2 8.22 -21.40 45.34
CA SER A 2 8.35 -22.24 44.14
C SER A 2 8.78 -21.56 42.83
N ASN A 3 10.09 -21.49 42.56
CA ASN A 3 10.89 -22.48 41.81
C ASN A 3 10.51 -22.58 40.33
N GLY A 4 10.97 -21.61 39.54
CA GLY A 4 11.14 -21.75 38.10
C GLY A 4 12.54 -22.30 37.85
N ALA A 5 12.61 -23.55 37.38
CA ALA A 5 13.82 -24.33 37.20
C ALA A 5 14.98 -23.55 36.56
N ASP A 6 16.13 -23.55 37.24
CA ASP A 6 17.43 -23.29 36.65
C ASP A 6 17.75 -24.39 35.64
N ILE A 7 17.34 -24.16 34.39
CA ILE A 7 17.72 -25.00 33.25
C ILE A 7 19.15 -24.59 32.86
N PRO A 8 20.12 -25.52 32.83
CA PRO A 8 21.50 -25.20 32.49
C PRO A 8 21.59 -24.61 31.07
N ASN A 9 22.27 -23.47 30.97
CA ASN A 9 22.41 -22.67 29.77
C ASN A 9 23.50 -23.30 28.86
N PRO A 10 23.17 -23.93 27.72
CA PRO A 10 24.19 -24.41 26.80
C PRO A 10 24.91 -23.20 26.19
N VAL A 11 26.24 -23.24 26.25
CA VAL A 11 27.16 -22.23 25.72
C VAL A 11 26.76 -21.89 24.28
N GLY A 12 26.24 -20.68 24.06
CA GLY A 12 25.89 -20.16 22.74
C GLY A 12 24.45 -19.68 22.54
N MET A 13 23.54 -19.85 23.51
CA MET A 13 22.17 -19.33 23.36
C MET A 13 22.07 -17.83 23.71
N ALA A 14 22.04 -16.99 22.69
CA ALA A 14 21.68 -15.59 22.83
C ALA A 14 20.19 -15.46 23.24
N LYS A 15 19.94 -14.83 24.38
CA LYS A 15 18.59 -14.51 24.85
C LYS A 15 18.07 -13.29 24.09
N PHE A 16 17.05 -13.48 23.27
CA PHE A 16 16.35 -12.38 22.58
C PHE A 16 14.95 -12.19 23.15
N ALA A 17 14.51 -10.94 23.21
CA ALA A 17 13.14 -10.58 23.55
C ALA A 17 12.51 -9.83 22.38
N LEU A 18 11.44 -10.40 21.81
CA LEU A 18 10.65 -9.74 20.79
C LEU A 18 9.65 -8.77 21.45
N LYS A 19 9.62 -7.53 20.99
CA LYS A 19 8.66 -6.52 21.46
C LYS A 19 7.91 -5.93 20.27
N TRP A 20 6.58 -6.00 20.33
CA TRP A 20 5.73 -5.31 19.38
C TRP A 20 5.65 -3.83 19.73
N VAL A 21 5.99 -2.98 18.78
CA VAL A 21 5.92 -1.53 18.92
C VAL A 21 4.75 -1.03 18.09
N ALA A 22 3.93 -0.15 18.67
CA ALA A 22 2.85 0.47 17.93
C ALA A 22 3.42 1.39 16.83
N ALA A 23 2.87 1.27 15.62
CA ALA A 23 3.22 2.14 14.52
C ALA A 23 2.98 3.62 14.89
N HIS A 24 3.83 4.51 14.39
CA HIS A 24 3.71 5.98 14.51
C HIS A 24 3.69 6.53 15.94
N LYS A 25 4.25 5.82 16.92
CA LYS A 25 4.34 6.28 18.33
C LYS A 25 5.58 7.11 18.68
N GLY A 26 6.37 7.60 17.73
CA GLY A 26 7.54 8.43 18.08
C GLY A 26 8.76 7.64 18.55
N VAL A 27 8.80 6.32 18.35
CA VAL A 27 9.94 5.51 18.83
C VAL A 27 11.11 5.74 17.88
N LYS A 28 12.00 6.64 18.27
CA LYS A 28 13.16 7.11 17.48
C LYS A 28 13.91 6.00 16.73
N GLY A 29 14.15 4.85 17.37
CA GLY A 29 14.82 3.72 16.74
C GLY A 29 14.00 3.07 15.62
N ASN A 30 12.71 2.87 15.83
CA ASN A 30 11.79 2.33 14.83
C ASN A 30 11.59 3.29 13.67
N GLU A 31 11.50 4.60 13.96
CA GLU A 31 11.36 5.64 12.93
C GLU A 31 12.59 5.74 12.05
N ARG A 32 13.80 5.72 12.65
CA ARG A 32 15.05 5.69 11.87
C ARG A 32 15.12 4.45 10.97
N VAL A 33 14.71 3.28 11.47
CA VAL A 33 14.68 2.05 10.66
C VAL A 33 13.66 2.17 9.52
N ASP A 34 12.47 2.74 9.77
CA ASP A 34 11.46 2.99 8.74
C ASP A 34 11.94 3.97 7.67
N GLU A 35 12.64 5.04 8.06
CA GLU A 35 13.25 6.00 7.14
C GLU A 35 14.30 5.35 6.23
N GLU A 36 15.24 4.57 6.80
CA GLU A 36 16.26 3.87 6.01
C GLU A 36 15.65 2.78 5.11
N ALA A 37 14.62 2.06 5.60
CA ALA A 37 13.89 1.10 4.78
C ALA A 37 13.18 1.76 3.59
N LYS A 38 12.63 2.98 3.77
CA LYS A 38 12.04 3.77 2.68
C LYS A 38 13.08 4.23 1.65
N LYS A 39 14.24 4.71 2.09
CA LYS A 39 15.36 5.08 1.19
C LYS A 39 15.81 3.89 0.36
N ALA A 40 16.04 2.74 1.01
CA ALA A 40 16.41 1.50 0.34
C ALA A 40 15.35 1.06 -0.68
N ALA A 41 14.05 1.19 -0.35
CA ALA A 41 12.96 0.89 -1.27
C ALA A 41 12.89 1.85 -2.48
N GLN A 42 13.40 3.07 -2.34
CA GLN A 42 13.52 4.05 -3.43
C GLN A 42 14.77 3.84 -4.30
N GLY A 43 15.68 2.94 -3.91
CA GLY A 43 16.90 2.61 -4.63
C GLY A 43 18.18 3.09 -3.96
N ASP A 44 18.07 3.87 -2.90
CA ASP A 44 19.21 4.36 -2.11
C ASP A 44 19.62 3.31 -1.08
N SER A 45 20.43 2.35 -1.53
CA SER A 45 20.97 1.26 -0.71
C SER A 45 22.44 1.47 -0.38
N SER A 46 22.88 0.96 0.77
CA SER A 46 24.29 0.89 1.11
C SER A 46 25.07 -0.02 0.15
N PRO A 47 26.42 0.12 0.09
CA PRO A 47 27.28 -0.80 -0.64
C PRO A 47 27.07 -2.26 -0.22
N TRP A 48 27.32 -3.18 -1.15
CA TRP A 48 27.10 -4.62 -0.92
C TRP A 48 27.92 -5.17 0.26
N GLU A 49 29.14 -4.65 0.49
CA GLU A 49 30.04 -5.02 1.58
C GLU A 49 29.47 -4.72 2.97
N GLU A 50 28.62 -3.70 3.07
CA GLU A 50 27.98 -3.28 4.33
C GLU A 50 26.66 -4.00 4.57
N LEU A 51 26.13 -4.69 3.56
CA LEU A 51 24.89 -5.43 3.66
C LEU A 51 25.12 -6.84 4.20
N PRO A 52 24.24 -7.33 5.10
CA PRO A 52 24.20 -8.74 5.44
C PRO A 52 24.04 -9.64 4.20
N PRO A 53 24.69 -10.82 4.14
CA PRO A 53 24.64 -11.70 2.96
C PRO A 53 23.23 -12.09 2.50
N ILE A 54 22.25 -12.09 3.41
CA ILE A 54 20.85 -12.36 3.08
C ILE A 54 20.22 -11.29 2.17
N LEU A 55 20.73 -10.06 2.23
CA LEU A 55 20.27 -8.92 1.44
C LEU A 55 21.02 -8.75 0.11
N TRP A 56 22.03 -9.57 -0.17
CA TRP A 56 22.73 -9.54 -1.47
C TRP A 56 21.89 -10.09 -2.62
N LYS A 57 20.85 -10.87 -2.29
CA LYS A 57 19.92 -11.40 -3.28
C LYS A 57 18.82 -10.40 -3.54
N ARG A 58 18.43 -10.29 -4.81
CA ARG A 58 17.27 -9.49 -5.20
C ARG A 58 16.02 -10.03 -4.51
N LEU A 59 15.30 -9.15 -3.81
CA LEU A 59 14.03 -9.49 -3.21
C LEU A 59 13.00 -9.80 -4.30
N PRO A 60 12.06 -10.73 -4.04
CA PRO A 60 10.94 -10.96 -4.94
C PRO A 60 10.09 -9.70 -5.07
N TYR A 61 9.44 -9.55 -6.23
CA TYR A 61 8.49 -8.47 -6.43
C TYR A 61 7.32 -8.59 -5.45
N SER A 62 6.95 -7.47 -4.84
CA SER A 62 5.75 -7.40 -4.00
C SER A 62 4.51 -7.51 -4.88
N ALA A 63 3.67 -8.51 -4.60
CA ALA A 63 2.39 -8.67 -5.29
C ALA A 63 1.49 -7.43 -5.15
N ALA A 64 1.58 -6.72 -4.03
CA ALA A 64 0.85 -5.47 -3.83
C ALA A 64 1.36 -4.35 -4.74
N ALA A 65 2.69 -4.20 -4.87
CA ALA A 65 3.30 -3.21 -5.75
C ALA A 65 2.92 -3.45 -7.21
N VAL A 66 3.01 -4.69 -7.68
CA VAL A 66 2.63 -5.07 -9.05
C VAL A 66 1.14 -4.79 -9.33
N LYS A 67 0.26 -5.11 -8.38
CA LYS A 67 -1.18 -4.81 -8.50
C LYS A 67 -1.44 -3.30 -8.53
N GLN A 68 -0.68 -2.53 -7.75
CA GLN A 68 -0.81 -1.07 -7.71
C GLN A 68 -0.40 -0.46 -9.05
N GLU A 69 0.74 -0.86 -9.61
CA GLU A 69 1.22 -0.40 -10.92
C GLU A 69 0.19 -0.73 -12.03
N LEU A 70 -0.33 -1.96 -12.05
CA LEU A 70 -1.38 -2.35 -12.99
C LEU A 70 -2.65 -1.51 -12.81
N SER A 71 -3.06 -1.24 -11.56
CA SER A 71 -4.23 -0.41 -11.27
C SER A 71 -4.04 1.04 -11.75
N GLU A 72 -2.85 1.60 -11.58
CA GLU A 72 -2.52 2.96 -12.04
C GLU A 72 -2.53 3.06 -13.56
N THR A 73 -1.91 2.09 -14.26
CA THR A 73 -1.95 2.04 -15.72
C THR A 73 -3.36 1.86 -16.26
N LEU A 74 -4.20 1.04 -15.61
CA LEU A 74 -5.61 0.87 -15.96
C LEU A 74 -6.41 2.16 -15.76
N LYS A 75 -6.19 2.90 -14.67
CA LYS A 75 -6.87 4.18 -14.42
C LYS A 75 -6.62 5.19 -15.53
N VAL A 76 -5.38 5.27 -16.03
CA VAL A 76 -5.02 6.15 -17.16
C VAL A 76 -5.78 5.70 -18.41
N LYS A 77 -5.66 4.41 -18.79
CA LYS A 77 -6.35 3.86 -19.96
C LYS A 77 -7.87 4.07 -19.90
N TRP A 78 -8.49 3.81 -18.76
CA TRP A 78 -9.93 4.01 -18.59
C TRP A 78 -10.34 5.47 -18.70
N LYS A 79 -9.52 6.39 -18.19
CA LYS A 79 -9.78 7.83 -18.34
C LYS A 79 -9.74 8.25 -19.80
N ASP A 80 -8.79 7.73 -20.58
CA ASP A 80 -8.68 8.05 -22.01
C ASP A 80 -9.83 7.41 -22.81
N THR A 81 -10.10 6.11 -22.60
CA THR A 81 -11.24 5.43 -23.24
C THR A 81 -12.58 6.09 -22.87
N TRP A 82 -12.70 6.59 -21.64
CA TRP A 82 -13.89 7.32 -21.21
C TRP A 82 -14.05 8.64 -21.98
N LYS A 83 -12.98 9.42 -22.12
CA LYS A 83 -13.00 10.69 -22.88
C LYS A 83 -13.38 10.50 -24.33
N ASP A 84 -12.95 9.40 -24.94
CA ASP A 84 -13.25 9.06 -26.34
C ASP A 84 -14.70 8.59 -26.51
N SER A 85 -15.38 8.24 -25.42
CA SER A 85 -16.76 7.75 -25.49
C SER A 85 -17.73 8.89 -25.84
N PRO A 86 -18.77 8.63 -26.68
CA PRO A 86 -19.82 9.61 -26.96
C PRO A 86 -20.55 10.11 -25.70
N ARG A 87 -20.52 9.31 -24.63
CA ARG A 87 -21.17 9.60 -23.35
C ARG A 87 -20.42 10.65 -22.54
N TYR A 88 -19.13 10.86 -22.81
CA TYR A 88 -18.29 11.82 -22.11
C TYR A 88 -18.89 13.22 -22.12
N ALA A 89 -19.25 13.73 -23.30
CA ALA A 89 -19.77 15.08 -23.48
C ALA A 89 -21.02 15.35 -22.63
N ARG A 90 -21.89 14.35 -22.46
CA ARG A 90 -23.11 14.47 -21.65
C ARG A 90 -22.77 14.37 -20.17
N PHE A 91 -21.99 13.37 -19.78
CA PHE A 91 -21.70 13.08 -18.39
C PHE A 91 -20.75 14.08 -17.72
N GLN A 92 -19.92 14.80 -18.48
CA GLN A 92 -19.11 15.91 -17.96
C GLN A 92 -19.92 16.99 -17.22
N HIS A 93 -21.22 17.12 -17.53
CA HIS A 93 -22.11 18.05 -16.83
C HIS A 93 -22.52 17.53 -15.44
N ILE A 94 -22.45 16.22 -15.22
CA ILE A 94 -22.79 15.54 -13.97
C ILE A 94 -21.56 15.45 -13.06
N ASP A 95 -20.46 14.87 -13.56
CA ASP A 95 -19.21 14.78 -12.83
C ASP A 95 -18.02 14.86 -13.79
N LYS A 96 -17.21 15.90 -13.61
CA LYS A 96 -16.00 16.15 -14.42
C LYS A 96 -14.81 15.31 -13.94
N ASP A 97 -14.85 14.87 -12.69
CA ASP A 97 -13.71 14.21 -12.05
C ASP A 97 -13.78 12.71 -12.31
N PHE A 98 -12.83 12.12 -13.04
CA PHE A 98 -12.67 10.66 -13.13
C PHE A 98 -11.89 10.19 -11.89
N PRO A 99 -12.33 9.19 -11.10
CA PRO A 99 -13.30 8.11 -11.39
C PRO A 99 -14.72 8.33 -10.82
N PHE A 100 -15.25 9.55 -10.92
CA PHE A 100 -16.63 9.95 -10.59
C PHE A 100 -17.02 9.78 -9.13
N ASN A 101 -16.14 10.22 -8.22
CA ASN A 101 -16.38 10.09 -6.78
C ASN A 101 -17.65 10.82 -6.31
N LYS A 102 -18.07 11.91 -6.97
CA LYS A 102 -19.30 12.63 -6.61
C LYS A 102 -20.51 11.87 -7.12
N PHE A 103 -20.48 11.44 -8.37
CA PHE A 103 -21.54 10.59 -8.93
C PHE A 103 -21.76 9.33 -8.08
N ARG A 104 -20.68 8.68 -7.62
CA ARG A 104 -20.76 7.46 -6.81
C ARG A 104 -21.46 7.72 -5.48
N LYS A 105 -21.07 8.79 -4.76
CA LYS A 105 -21.72 9.21 -3.51
C LYS A 105 -23.20 9.56 -3.67
N ILE A 106 -23.57 10.18 -4.79
CA ILE A 106 -24.97 10.51 -5.10
C ILE A 106 -25.74 9.22 -5.41
N SER A 107 -25.16 8.35 -6.24
CA SER A 107 -25.76 7.07 -6.65
C SER A 107 -26.01 6.13 -5.48
N ASP A 108 -25.12 6.11 -4.47
CA ASP A 108 -25.29 5.31 -3.25
C ASP A 108 -26.56 5.70 -2.46
N ARG A 109 -27.09 6.90 -2.67
CA ARG A 109 -28.32 7.41 -2.02
C ARG A 109 -29.56 7.30 -2.90
N LEU A 110 -29.40 6.93 -4.17
CA LEU A 110 -30.49 6.83 -5.13
C LEU A 110 -30.96 5.39 -5.26
N SER A 111 -32.27 5.22 -5.46
CA SER A 111 -32.80 3.93 -5.91
C SER A 111 -32.32 3.61 -7.32
N ARG A 112 -32.26 2.32 -7.68
CA ARG A 112 -31.84 1.87 -9.02
C ARG A 112 -32.56 2.60 -10.17
N PRO A 113 -33.89 2.87 -10.12
CA PRO A 113 -34.59 3.65 -11.15
C PRO A 113 -34.12 5.11 -11.24
N GLN A 114 -33.86 5.76 -10.10
CA GLN A 114 -33.40 7.15 -10.08
C GLN A 114 -31.97 7.28 -10.63
N ALA A 115 -31.11 6.31 -10.31
CA ALA A 115 -29.75 6.27 -10.84
C ALA A 115 -29.72 5.99 -12.36
N SER A 116 -30.65 5.18 -12.89
CA SER A 116 -30.70 4.90 -14.33
C SER A 116 -31.00 6.16 -15.14
N LEU A 117 -31.90 7.03 -14.67
CA LEU A 117 -32.23 8.30 -15.33
C LEU A 117 -31.01 9.22 -15.52
N LEU A 118 -30.04 9.20 -14.60
CA LEU A 118 -28.80 9.98 -14.72
C LEU A 118 -27.84 9.45 -15.79
N THR A 119 -27.99 8.18 -16.19
CA THR A 119 -27.05 7.48 -17.09
C THR A 119 -27.67 7.07 -18.44
N GLN A 120 -29.01 7.10 -18.55
CA GLN A 120 -29.78 6.72 -19.73
C GLN A 120 -29.90 7.83 -20.79
N ILE A 121 -29.15 8.93 -20.67
CA ILE A 121 -29.17 10.04 -21.63
C ILE A 121 -28.18 9.79 -22.76
#